data_AF-D2Z788-F1
#
_entry.id   AF-D2Z788-F1
#
_cell.length_a   1.000
_cell.length_b   1.000
_cell.length_c   1.000
_cell.angle_alpha   90.00
_cell.angle_beta   90.00
_cell.angle_gamma   90.00
#
_symmetry.space_group_name_H-M   'P 1'
#
loop_
_entity.id
_entity.type
_entity.pdbx_description
1 polymer ?
#
loop_
_entity_poly.entity_id
_entity_poly.type
_entity_poly.pdbx_seq_one_letter_code
_entity_poly.pdbx_strand_id
1 'polypeptide(L)'
;MQSLTDLLVNNPFVQGLVLGLAVAAIAWLQGIVKNGKLNKEVNKLKDGLNAQISTSAQNNAQYIRENEEMKKKLANMEMTLATLSQKPKRAELKTLYVYDKAVHLMYARTPGFATAWESVIKEAEQEVAKAESGLIPLMKKVFHPSLSAKTESDDTVTETDTERSEEVE
;
A
#
# COMPACT_ATOMS: atom_id res chain seq x y z
N MET A 1 11.20 48.92 -71.69
CA MET A 1 11.82 47.90 -70.79
C MET A 1 12.68 46.91 -71.60
N GLN A 2 13.66 47.38 -72.36
CA GLN A 2 14.60 46.51 -73.11
C GLN A 2 16.06 46.70 -72.66
N SER A 3 16.37 47.83 -72.02
CA SER A 3 17.72 48.15 -71.53
C SER A 3 18.18 47.27 -70.35
N LEU A 4 17.27 46.77 -69.51
CA LEU A 4 17.64 45.94 -68.36
C LEU A 4 18.03 44.52 -68.76
N THR A 5 17.40 43.97 -69.80
CA THR A 5 17.74 42.63 -70.33
C THR A 5 19.05 42.66 -71.12
N ASP A 6 19.31 43.73 -71.87
CA ASP A 6 20.55 43.88 -72.64
C ASP A 6 21.77 44.10 -71.73
N LEU A 7 21.60 44.83 -70.61
CA LEU A 7 22.67 45.00 -69.61
C LEU A 7 23.01 43.70 -68.87
N LEU A 8 22.02 42.82 -68.71
CA LEU A 8 22.14 41.53 -68.02
C LEU A 8 22.86 40.47 -68.87
N VAL A 9 22.65 40.49 -70.18
CA VAL A 9 23.18 39.48 -71.12
C VAL A 9 24.53 39.89 -71.72
N ASN A 10 24.80 41.18 -71.93
CA ASN A 10 26.01 41.63 -72.61
C ASN A 10 27.24 41.82 -71.67
N ASN A 11 27.05 41.78 -70.34
CA ASN A 11 28.12 41.92 -69.35
C ASN A 11 28.41 40.58 -68.63
N PRO A 12 29.61 39.99 -68.78
CA PRO A 12 29.93 38.69 -68.19
C PRO A 12 29.88 38.69 -66.65
N PHE A 13 30.11 39.86 -66.02
CA PHE A 13 30.00 40.01 -64.55
C PHE A 13 28.56 39.87 -64.04
N VAL A 14 27.58 40.47 -64.74
CA VAL A 14 26.17 40.45 -64.34
C VAL A 14 25.59 39.06 -64.53
N GLN A 15 25.99 38.37 -65.60
CA GLN A 15 25.64 36.97 -65.83
C GLN A 15 26.17 36.06 -64.69
N GLY A 16 27.41 36.29 -64.23
CA GLY A 16 27.98 35.59 -63.08
C GLY A 16 27.23 35.87 -61.77
N LEU A 17 26.81 37.13 -61.55
CA LEU A 17 26.02 37.53 -60.38
C LEU A 17 24.65 36.84 -60.36
N VAL A 18 23.95 36.80 -61.49
CA VAL A 18 22.64 36.15 -61.60
C VAL A 18 22.76 34.63 -61.40
N LEU A 19 23.79 34.01 -61.98
CA LEU A 19 24.03 32.58 -61.79
C LEU A 19 24.39 32.25 -60.33
N GLY A 20 25.24 33.06 -59.69
CA GLY A 20 25.57 32.92 -58.28
C GLY A 20 24.35 33.12 -57.37
N LEU A 21 23.51 34.11 -57.66
CA LEU A 21 22.27 34.36 -56.93
C LEU A 21 21.28 33.20 -57.08
N ALA A 22 21.18 32.61 -58.28
CA ALA A 22 20.34 31.44 -58.51
C ALA A 22 20.81 30.23 -57.70
N VAL A 23 22.13 29.95 -57.66
CA VAL A 23 22.70 28.87 -56.86
C VAL A 23 22.50 29.13 -55.35
N ALA A 24 22.72 30.35 -54.90
CA ALA A 24 22.50 30.75 -53.50
C ALA A 24 21.03 30.59 -53.08
N ALA A 25 20.09 30.97 -53.95
CA ALA A 25 18.67 30.80 -53.70
C ALA A 25 18.30 29.31 -53.57
N ILE A 26 18.79 28.46 -54.47
CA ILE A 26 18.53 27.01 -54.41
C ILE A 26 19.10 26.41 -53.11
N ALA A 27 20.33 26.77 -52.73
CA ALA A 27 20.95 26.32 -51.49
C ALA A 27 20.17 26.79 -50.25
N TRP A 28 19.63 28.02 -50.28
CA TRP A 28 18.82 28.57 -49.20
C TRP A 28 17.47 27.85 -49.06
N LEU A 29 16.77 27.58 -50.16
CA LEU A 29 15.52 26.80 -50.14
C LEU A 29 15.74 25.39 -49.58
N GLN A 30 16.82 24.72 -49.99
CA GLN A 30 17.16 23.39 -49.46
C GLN A 30 17.50 23.44 -47.96
N GLY A 31 18.20 24.48 -47.51
CA GLY A 31 18.52 24.70 -46.10
C GLY A 31 17.28 24.88 -45.22
N ILE A 32 16.30 25.68 -45.68
CA ILE A 32 15.06 25.91 -44.94
C ILE A 32 14.24 24.62 -44.79
N VAL A 33 14.09 23.84 -45.86
CA VAL A 33 13.32 22.60 -45.83
C VAL A 33 13.94 21.59 -44.87
N LYS A 34 15.27 21.47 -44.85
CA LYS A 34 15.99 20.56 -43.95
C LYS A 34 15.90 21.00 -42.48
N ASN A 35 16.06 22.30 -42.22
CA ASN A 35 15.97 22.85 -40.86
C ASN A 35 14.55 22.77 -40.30
N GLY A 36 13.53 22.88 -41.15
CA GLY A 36 12.13 22.74 -40.74
C GLY A 36 11.77 21.34 -40.22
N LYS A 37 12.37 20.28 -40.77
CA LYS A 37 12.17 18.89 -40.29
C LYS A 37 12.84 18.66 -38.94
N LEU A 38 14.10 19.11 -38.79
CA LEU A 38 14.84 19.04 -37.53
C LEU A 38 14.13 19.79 -36.39
N ASN A 39 13.63 21.00 -36.66
CA ASN A 39 12.91 21.77 -35.64
C ASN A 39 11.58 21.11 -35.23
N LYS A 40 10.90 20.42 -36.15
CA LYS A 40 9.69 19.65 -35.83
C LYS A 40 10.00 18.45 -34.94
N GLU A 41 11.10 17.75 -35.19
CA GLU A 41 11.54 16.64 -34.34
C GLU A 41 11.95 17.12 -32.95
N VAL A 42 12.72 18.21 -32.86
CA VAL A 42 13.10 18.84 -31.59
C VAL A 42 11.87 19.28 -30.80
N ASN A 43 10.87 19.89 -31.45
CA ASN A 43 9.64 20.30 -30.77
C ASN A 43 8.82 19.10 -30.30
N LYS A 44 8.68 18.04 -31.10
CA LYS A 44 8.02 16.79 -30.67
C LYS A 44 8.69 16.15 -29.47
N LEU A 45 10.03 16.15 -29.41
CA LEU A 45 10.78 15.64 -28.27
C LEU A 45 10.54 16.49 -27.01
N LYS A 46 10.54 17.82 -27.15
CA LYS A 46 10.23 18.75 -26.05
C LYS A 46 8.81 18.58 -25.53
N ASP A 47 7.84 18.43 -26.42
CA ASP A 47 6.44 18.22 -26.06
C ASP A 47 6.25 16.87 -25.35
N GLY A 48 6.92 15.81 -25.82
CA GLY A 48 6.94 14.52 -25.16
C GLY A 48 7.56 14.56 -23.76
N LEU A 49 8.65 15.31 -23.58
CA LEU A 49 9.29 15.47 -22.27
C LEU A 49 8.40 16.29 -21.32
N ASN A 50 7.79 17.37 -21.78
CA ASN A 50 6.84 18.15 -20.99
C ASN A 50 5.60 17.33 -20.59
N ALA A 51 5.10 16.48 -21.49
CA ALA A 51 4.03 15.54 -21.18
C ALA A 51 4.44 14.51 -20.12
N GLN A 52 5.67 14.00 -20.17
CA GLN A 52 6.20 13.08 -19.15
C GLN A 52 6.42 13.76 -17.81
N ILE A 53 6.98 14.99 -17.79
CA ILE A 53 7.18 15.76 -16.56
C ILE A 53 5.83 16.09 -15.92
N SER A 54 4.85 16.55 -16.71
CA SER A 54 3.50 16.86 -16.19
C SER A 54 2.78 15.61 -15.69
N THR A 55 2.85 14.49 -16.42
CA THR A 55 2.26 13.20 -16.00
C THR A 55 2.95 12.66 -14.74
N SER A 56 4.29 12.70 -14.67
CA SER A 56 5.06 12.27 -13.50
C SER A 56 4.78 13.13 -12.28
N ALA A 57 4.68 14.45 -12.45
CA ALA A 57 4.31 15.37 -11.38
C ALA A 57 2.89 15.10 -10.86
N GLN A 58 1.94 14.82 -11.75
CA GLN A 58 0.57 14.46 -11.37
C GLN A 58 0.53 13.12 -10.60
N ASN A 59 1.27 12.11 -11.08
CA ASN A 59 1.35 10.82 -10.41
C ASN A 59 2.04 10.94 -9.04
N ASN A 60 3.13 11.69 -8.93
CA ASN A 60 3.80 11.93 -7.67
C ASN A 60 2.88 12.66 -6.66
N ALA A 61 2.09 13.63 -7.12
CA ALA A 61 1.09 14.30 -6.28
C ALA A 61 -0.01 13.34 -5.80
N GLN A 62 -0.44 12.38 -6.62
CA GLN A 62 -1.37 11.32 -6.21
C GLN A 62 -0.77 10.44 -5.11
N TYR A 63 0.46 9.95 -5.30
CA TYR A 63 1.14 9.13 -4.29
C TYR A 63 1.31 9.85 -2.96
N ILE A 64 1.66 11.15 -2.97
CA ILE A 64 1.77 11.96 -1.75
C ILE A 64 0.41 12.06 -1.06
N ARG A 65 -0.67 12.33 -1.80
CA ARG A 65 -2.03 12.40 -1.24
C ARG A 65 -2.47 11.07 -0.62
N GLU A 66 -2.28 9.97 -1.32
CA GLU A 66 -2.60 8.63 -0.80
C GLU A 66 -1.81 8.33 0.47
N ASN A 67 -0.52 8.68 0.51
CA ASN A 67 0.32 8.49 1.70
C ASN A 67 -0.17 9.32 2.90
N GLU A 68 -0.55 10.58 2.66
CA GLU A 68 -1.16 11.45 3.68
C GLU A 68 -2.51 10.92 4.16
N GLU A 69 -3.35 10.42 3.27
CA GLU A 69 -4.63 9.80 3.64
C GLU A 69 -4.43 8.53 4.48
N MET A 70 -3.48 7.67 4.10
CA MET A 70 -3.17 6.47 4.88
C MET A 70 -2.62 6.82 6.27
N LYS A 71 -1.75 7.83 6.38
CA LYS A 71 -1.26 8.34 7.67
C LYS A 71 -2.39 8.90 8.54
N LYS A 72 -3.33 9.65 7.94
CA LYS A 72 -4.52 10.15 8.66
C LYS A 72 -5.40 9.01 9.16
N LYS A 73 -5.64 7.98 8.33
CA LYS A 73 -6.40 6.79 8.74
C LYS A 73 -5.72 6.06 9.89
N LEU A 74 -4.40 5.90 9.83
CA LEU A 74 -3.61 5.28 10.89
C LEU A 74 -3.73 6.08 12.20
N ALA A 75 -3.49 7.39 12.18
CA ALA A 75 -3.62 8.23 13.37
C ALA A 75 -5.05 8.21 13.95
N ASN A 76 -6.08 8.19 13.10
CA ASN A 76 -7.47 8.08 13.55
C ASN A 76 -7.77 6.70 14.17
N MET A 77 -7.23 5.62 13.61
CA MET A 77 -7.35 4.28 14.17
C MET A 77 -6.60 4.16 15.50
N GLU A 78 -5.38 4.68 15.60
CA GLU A 78 -4.62 4.74 16.85
C GLU A 78 -5.37 5.51 17.93
N MET A 79 -5.92 6.68 17.60
CA MET A 79 -6.75 7.45 18.52
C MET A 79 -8.03 6.71 18.90
N THR A 80 -8.64 5.98 17.97
CA THR A 80 -9.80 5.13 18.24
C THR A 80 -9.43 3.99 19.18
N LEU A 81 -8.32 3.29 18.96
CA LEU A 81 -7.81 2.22 19.83
C LEU A 81 -7.43 2.75 21.23
N ALA A 82 -6.81 3.92 21.32
CA ALA A 82 -6.53 4.57 22.60
C ALA A 82 -7.83 4.93 23.34
N THR A 83 -8.84 5.40 22.62
CA THR A 83 -10.16 5.70 23.19
C THR A 83 -10.89 4.43 23.63
N LEU A 84 -10.82 3.37 22.82
CA LEU A 84 -11.44 2.07 23.09
C LEU A 84 -10.75 1.34 24.24
N SER A 85 -9.46 1.58 24.49
CA SER A 85 -8.75 1.01 25.64
C SER A 85 -8.92 1.82 26.92
N GLN A 86 -9.19 3.13 26.83
CA GLN A 86 -9.41 4.00 27.99
C GLN A 86 -10.84 3.92 28.55
N LYS A 87 -11.86 3.71 27.71
CA LYS A 87 -13.27 3.59 28.15
C LYS A 87 -13.61 2.35 29.01
N PRO A 88 -13.12 1.13 28.74
CA PRO A 88 -13.39 -0.04 29.58
C PRO A 88 -12.73 0.07 30.96
N LYS A 89 -11.59 0.76 31.06
CA LYS A 89 -10.72 0.65 32.24
C LYS A 89 -11.27 1.26 33.54
N ARG A 90 -12.06 2.34 33.55
CA ARG A 90 -12.53 2.93 34.83
C ARG A 90 -13.82 2.32 35.37
N ALA A 91 -14.78 2.05 34.49
CA ALA A 91 -16.05 1.44 34.90
C ALA A 91 -15.83 -0.02 35.30
N GLU A 92 -15.06 -0.78 34.51
CA GLU A 92 -14.78 -2.18 34.81
C GLU A 92 -13.89 -2.33 36.05
N LEU A 93 -12.86 -1.49 36.23
CA LEU A 93 -12.05 -1.53 37.47
C LEU A 93 -12.86 -1.20 38.71
N LYS A 94 -13.80 -0.24 38.64
CA LYS A 94 -14.70 0.05 39.76
C LYS A 94 -15.59 -1.14 40.05
N THR A 95 -16.14 -1.77 39.02
CA THR A 95 -16.98 -2.97 39.15
C THR A 95 -16.19 -4.15 39.73
N LEU A 96 -14.95 -4.37 39.26
CA LEU A 96 -14.04 -5.39 39.78
C LEU A 96 -13.72 -5.15 41.25
N TYR A 97 -13.42 -3.90 41.62
CA TYR A 97 -13.17 -3.51 43.01
C TYR A 97 -14.39 -3.71 43.92
N VAL A 98 -15.60 -3.45 43.42
CA VAL A 98 -16.84 -3.72 44.14
C VAL A 98 -17.05 -5.21 44.33
N TYR A 99 -16.78 -6.03 43.31
CA TYR A 99 -16.86 -7.49 43.41
C TYR A 99 -15.84 -8.05 44.41
N ASP A 100 -14.58 -7.62 44.34
CA ASP A 100 -13.54 -7.99 45.29
C ASP A 100 -13.95 -7.67 46.73
N LYS A 101 -14.44 -6.44 46.97
CA LYS A 101 -14.92 -6.03 48.29
C LYS A 101 -16.13 -6.84 48.76
N ALA A 102 -17.04 -7.19 47.86
CA ALA A 102 -18.20 -8.01 48.17
C ALA A 102 -17.80 -9.44 48.55
N VAL A 103 -16.88 -10.06 47.80
CA VAL A 103 -16.33 -11.40 48.09
C VAL A 103 -15.67 -11.41 49.47
N HIS A 104 -14.82 -10.42 49.78
CA HIS A 104 -14.21 -10.31 51.11
C HIS A 104 -15.25 -10.14 52.23
N LEU A 105 -16.34 -9.42 51.99
CA LEU A 105 -17.41 -9.24 52.97
C LEU A 105 -18.24 -10.54 53.16
N MET A 106 -18.44 -11.31 52.10
CA MET A 106 -19.10 -12.62 52.16
C MET A 106 -18.25 -13.64 52.92
N TYR A 107 -16.93 -13.63 52.70
CA TYR A 107 -15.96 -14.46 53.42
C TYR A 107 -15.99 -14.21 54.93
N ALA A 108 -16.14 -12.94 55.33
CA ALA A 108 -16.22 -12.57 56.74
C ALA A 108 -17.57 -12.89 57.40
N ARG A 109 -18.66 -12.98 56.63
CA ARG A 109 -20.04 -13.10 57.15
C ARG A 109 -20.59 -14.52 57.15
N THR A 110 -20.05 -15.42 56.32
CA THR A 110 -20.67 -16.73 56.08
C THR A 110 -19.66 -17.86 56.26
N PRO A 111 -19.83 -18.74 57.27
CA PRO A 111 -18.99 -19.93 57.39
C PRO A 111 -19.26 -20.89 56.23
N GLY A 112 -18.20 -21.43 55.61
CA GLY A 112 -18.29 -22.34 54.46
C GLY A 112 -18.40 -21.67 53.08
N PHE A 113 -18.38 -20.33 53.01
CA PHE A 113 -18.40 -19.61 51.73
C PHE A 113 -17.13 -19.85 50.89
N ALA A 114 -15.97 -19.97 51.53
CA ALA A 114 -14.68 -20.17 50.87
C ALA A 114 -14.68 -21.36 49.91
N THR A 115 -15.13 -22.52 50.40
CA THR A 115 -15.11 -23.78 49.66
C THR A 115 -16.16 -23.81 48.56
N ALA A 116 -17.34 -23.24 48.81
CA ALA A 116 -18.39 -23.10 47.79
C ALA A 116 -17.95 -22.13 46.68
N TRP A 117 -17.29 -21.02 47.02
CA TRP A 117 -16.76 -20.06 46.05
C TRP A 117 -15.68 -20.68 45.15
N GLU A 118 -14.70 -21.39 45.72
CA GLU A 118 -13.66 -22.07 44.94
C GLU A 118 -14.25 -23.11 43.97
N SER A 119 -15.26 -23.87 44.40
CA SER A 119 -15.95 -24.83 43.53
C SER A 119 -16.66 -24.15 42.36
N VAL A 120 -17.37 -23.05 42.63
CA VAL A 120 -18.12 -22.30 41.61
C VAL A 120 -17.17 -21.59 40.64
N ILE A 121 -16.04 -21.07 41.11
CA ILE A 121 -15.00 -20.49 40.24
C ILE A 121 -14.45 -21.54 39.29
N LYS A 122 -14.11 -22.73 39.80
CA LYS A 122 -13.60 -23.82 38.96
C LYS A 122 -14.63 -24.30 37.92
N GLU A 123 -15.91 -24.29 38.26
CA GLU A 123 -17.00 -24.60 37.33
C GLU A 123 -17.17 -23.51 36.27
N ALA A 124 -17.11 -22.24 36.66
CA ALA A 124 -17.18 -21.10 35.74
C ALA A 124 -15.98 -21.06 34.78
N GLU A 125 -14.77 -21.34 35.25
CA GLU A 125 -13.58 -21.46 34.39
C GLU A 125 -13.76 -22.54 33.31
N GLN A 126 -14.38 -23.68 33.66
CA GLN A 126 -14.68 -24.74 32.71
C GLN A 126 -15.75 -24.34 31.69
N GLU A 127 -16.77 -23.57 32.10
CA GLU A 127 -17.81 -23.07 31.20
C GLU A 127 -17.27 -22.00 30.24
N VAL A 128 -16.43 -21.08 30.75
CA VAL A 128 -15.76 -20.06 29.94
C VAL A 128 -14.79 -20.70 28.93
N ALA A 129 -13.98 -21.68 29.33
CA ALA A 129 -13.11 -22.41 28.41
C ALA A 129 -13.90 -23.14 27.30
N LYS A 130 -15.09 -23.67 27.61
CA LYS A 130 -16.01 -24.25 26.62
C LYS A 130 -16.60 -23.18 25.69
N ALA A 131 -16.90 -21.99 26.20
CA ALA A 131 -17.40 -20.88 25.38
C ALA A 131 -16.31 -20.30 24.46
N GLU A 132 -15.09 -20.13 24.95
CA GLU A 132 -13.94 -19.66 24.17
C GLU A 132 -13.52 -20.69 23.11
N SER A 133 -13.51 -21.98 23.44
CA SER A 133 -13.24 -23.04 22.46
C SER A 133 -14.31 -23.16 21.36
N GLY A 134 -15.54 -22.67 21.59
CA GLY A 134 -16.59 -22.55 20.56
C GLY A 134 -16.38 -21.39 19.57
N LEU A 135 -15.62 -20.37 19.94
CA LEU A 135 -15.29 -19.21 19.08
C LEU A 135 -14.05 -19.47 18.20
N ILE A 136 -13.14 -20.33 18.64
CA ILE A 136 -11.96 -20.77 17.87
C ILE A 136 -12.32 -21.37 16.49
N PRO A 137 -13.29 -22.30 16.35
CA PRO A 137 -13.67 -22.86 15.04
C PRO A 137 -14.37 -21.83 14.14
N LEU A 138 -15.07 -20.84 14.71
CA LEU A 138 -15.68 -19.75 13.95
C LEU A 138 -14.62 -18.80 13.38
N MET A 139 -13.60 -18.44 14.18
CA MET A 139 -12.45 -17.67 13.70
C MET A 139 -11.70 -18.44 12.61
N LYS A 140 -11.41 -19.73 12.81
CA LYS A 140 -10.75 -20.58 11.79
C LYS A 140 -11.53 -20.63 10.47
N LYS A 141 -12.86 -20.63 10.51
CA LYS A 141 -13.71 -20.63 9.31
C LYS A 141 -13.71 -19.30 8.54
N VAL A 142 -13.47 -18.17 9.22
CA VAL A 142 -13.42 -16.84 8.60
C VAL A 142 -12.01 -16.50 8.09
N PHE A 143 -10.95 -17.09 8.66
CA PHE A 143 -9.56 -16.92 8.19
C PHE A 143 -9.11 -17.92 7.11
N HIS A 144 -9.96 -18.88 6.72
CA HIS A 144 -9.73 -19.74 5.55
C HIS A 144 -10.65 -19.42 4.36
N PRO A 145 -10.58 -18.25 3.72
CA PRO A 145 -10.87 -18.12 2.31
C PRO A 145 -9.56 -18.19 1.50
N SER A 146 -9.51 -19.14 0.58
CA SER A 146 -8.54 -19.25 -0.53
C SER A 146 -7.04 -19.31 -0.18
N LEU A 147 -6.57 -20.50 0.18
CA LEU A 147 -5.26 -21.00 -0.28
C LEU A 147 -5.36 -22.52 -0.44
N SER A 148 -6.35 -22.95 -1.22
CA SER A 148 -6.31 -24.27 -1.86
C SER A 148 -5.46 -24.15 -3.12
N ALA A 149 -4.16 -23.93 -2.94
CA ALA A 149 -3.14 -24.18 -3.94
C ALA A 149 -2.31 -25.36 -3.41
N LYS A 150 -2.81 -26.56 -3.75
CA LYS A 150 -2.10 -27.83 -3.88
C LYS A 150 -0.61 -27.79 -3.46
N THR A 151 -0.29 -28.46 -2.36
CA THR A 151 0.95 -29.24 -2.30
C THR A 151 0.63 -30.54 -1.56
N GLU A 152 0.59 -31.57 -2.39
CA GLU A 152 0.41 -32.98 -2.11
C GLU A 152 1.82 -33.56 -2.00
N SER A 153 2.20 -34.04 -0.81
CA SER A 153 3.32 -34.95 -0.46
C SER A 153 3.58 -34.75 1.04
N ASP A 154 3.62 -35.73 1.92
CA ASP A 154 3.74 -37.17 1.79
C ASP A 154 3.44 -37.73 3.18
N ASP A 155 2.69 -38.83 3.23
CA ASP A 155 2.42 -39.59 4.44
C ASP A 155 3.69 -40.33 4.86
N THR A 156 4.11 -40.19 6.12
CA THR A 156 4.79 -41.30 6.79
C THR A 156 4.42 -41.32 8.27
N VAL A 157 3.36 -42.07 8.55
CA VAL A 157 3.11 -42.66 9.86
C VAL A 157 4.07 -43.85 10.01
N THR A 158 4.89 -43.86 11.06
CA THR A 158 5.16 -45.11 11.78
C THR A 158 5.19 -44.84 13.28
N GLU A 159 4.12 -45.32 13.90
CA GLU A 159 3.87 -45.57 15.31
C GLU A 159 4.76 -46.74 15.80
N THR A 160 5.23 -46.68 17.07
CA THR A 160 5.68 -47.75 18.01
C THR A 160 6.84 -47.18 18.85
N ASP A 161 6.86 -47.14 20.18
CA ASP A 161 6.28 -48.04 21.17
C ASP A 161 5.86 -47.32 22.46
N THR A 162 4.81 -47.89 23.02
CA THR A 162 4.27 -47.74 24.39
C THR A 162 5.17 -48.52 25.38
N GLU A 163 5.01 -48.23 26.69
CA GLU A 163 5.55 -48.93 27.87
C GLU A 163 6.96 -48.56 28.37
N ARG A 164 7.01 -47.71 29.41
CA ARG A 164 7.62 -48.07 30.71
C ARG A 164 7.14 -47.11 31.81
N SER A 165 6.06 -47.52 32.46
CA SER A 165 5.76 -47.14 33.84
C SER A 165 6.84 -47.70 34.78
N GLU A 166 7.10 -46.98 35.87
CA GLU A 166 7.41 -47.49 37.23
C GLU A 166 8.60 -48.47 37.44
N GLU A 167 9.64 -47.99 38.14
CA GLU A 167 10.24 -48.56 39.38
C GLU A 167 11.56 -47.82 39.68
N VAL A 168 11.62 -47.01 40.75
CA VAL A 168 12.24 -47.37 42.04
C VAL A 168 13.73 -47.73 41.90
N GLU A 169 14.61 -46.76 42.17
CA GLU A 169 15.70 -46.84 43.17
C GLU A 169 16.19 -45.44 43.55
#